data_AF-A0AAV0Y135-F1
#
_entry.id   AF-A0AAV0Y135-F1
#
_cell.length_a   1.000
_cell.length_b   1.000
_cell.length_c   1.000
_cell.angle_alpha   90.00
_cell.angle_beta   90.00
_cell.angle_gamma   90.00
#
_symmetry.space_group_name_H-M   'P 1'
#
loop_
_entity.id
_entity.type
_entity.pdbx_description
1 polymer ?
#
loop_
_entity_poly.entity_id
_entity_poly.type
_entity_poly.pdbx_seq_one_letter_code
_entity_poly.pdbx_strand_id
1 'polypeptide(L)'
;MSRLIDIVICLVKGGRPFRGHDEKSQSVNQGLFKELVKFAVKYDTVLKKHLTEGPKHALYTSNRIQNDLISSVHNVLLQTFKTNVQDSFISILADETSDVGHHEQISIIVRYLTKKKSAN
;
A
#
# COMPACT_ATOMS: atom_id res chain seq x y z
N MET A 1 -15.56 0.40 0.17
CA MET A 1 -14.33 0.30 -0.65
C MET A 1 -13.37 1.46 -0.43
N SER A 2 -13.76 2.74 -0.55
CA SER A 2 -12.85 3.89 -0.31
C SER A 2 -12.03 3.78 0.98
N ARG A 3 -12.67 3.48 2.10
CA ARG A 3 -12.00 3.27 3.40
C ARG A 3 -10.82 2.28 3.36
N LEU A 4 -10.96 1.18 2.62
CA LEU A 4 -9.89 0.16 2.52
C LEU A 4 -8.72 0.68 1.69
N ILE A 5 -9.02 1.43 0.62
CA ILE A 5 -8.01 2.10 -0.21
C ILE A 5 -7.27 3.15 0.64
N ASP A 6 -7.98 3.93 1.46
CA ASP A 6 -7.37 4.93 2.34
C ASP A 6 -6.42 4.28 3.36
N ILE A 7 -6.80 3.13 3.93
CA ILE A 7 -5.93 2.33 4.80
C ILE A 7 -4.68 1.86 4.03
N VAL A 8 -4.84 1.35 2.80
CA VAL A 8 -3.69 0.97 1.96
C VAL A 8 -2.76 2.17 1.73
N ILE A 9 -3.31 3.32 1.33
CA ILE A 9 -2.53 4.54 1.09
C ILE A 9 -1.81 5.00 2.37
N CYS A 10 -2.47 4.94 3.52
CA CYS A 10 -1.87 5.28 4.81
C CYS A 10 -0.66 4.40 5.13
N LEU A 11 -0.79 3.08 4.94
CA LEU A 11 0.29 2.12 5.16
C LEU A 11 1.47 2.33 4.19
N VAL A 12 1.19 2.54 2.90
CA VAL A 12 2.23 2.82 1.88
C VAL A 12 2.99 4.10 2.23
N LYS A 13 2.29 5.19 2.55
CA LYS A 13 2.92 6.47 2.91
C LYS A 13 3.85 6.35 4.12
N GLY A 14 3.49 5.51 5.09
CA GLY A 14 4.31 5.28 6.29
C GLY A 14 5.37 4.18 6.15
N GLY A 15 5.50 3.55 4.98
CA GLY A 15 6.39 2.40 4.78
C GLY A 15 6.09 1.24 5.74
N ARG A 16 4.82 1.06 6.12
CA ARG A 16 4.42 0.07 7.13
C ARG A 16 4.09 -1.28 6.49
N PRO A 17 4.40 -2.41 7.16
CA PRO A 17 4.01 -3.72 6.67
C PRO A 17 2.48 -3.86 6.71
N PHE A 18 1.92 -4.49 5.70
CA PHE A 18 0.48 -4.74 5.61
C PHE A 18 0.08 -5.98 6.41
N ARG A 19 0.88 -7.03 6.27
CA ARG A 19 0.61 -8.37 6.81
C ARG A 19 1.45 -8.65 8.04
N GLY A 20 0.89 -9.47 8.92
CA GLY A 20 1.63 -10.11 10.01
C GLY A 20 2.19 -11.45 9.55
N HIS A 21 2.91 -12.10 10.46
CA HIS A 21 3.40 -13.47 10.23
C HIS A 21 2.24 -14.47 10.09
N ASP A 22 1.17 -14.28 10.84
CA ASP A 22 -0.05 -15.10 10.77
C ASP A 22 -1.29 -14.21 10.76
N GLU A 23 -2.12 -14.32 9.71
CA GLU A 23 -3.37 -13.57 9.58
C GLU A 23 -4.63 -14.38 9.96
N LYS A 24 -4.48 -15.57 10.55
CA LYS A 24 -5.60 -16.39 11.06
C LYS A 24 -6.39 -15.66 12.15
N SER A 25 -7.66 -16.01 12.33
CA SER A 25 -8.56 -15.34 13.29
C SER A 25 -8.10 -15.43 14.74
N GLN A 26 -7.32 -16.45 15.08
CA GLN A 26 -6.78 -16.68 16.43
C GLN A 26 -5.43 -16.00 16.65
N SER A 27 -4.83 -15.40 15.61
CA SER A 27 -3.54 -14.72 15.74
C SER A 27 -3.69 -13.44 16.56
N VAL A 28 -2.74 -13.22 17.47
CA VAL A 28 -2.65 -12.01 18.30
C VAL A 28 -2.43 -10.77 17.42
N ASN A 29 -1.70 -10.92 16.31
CA ASN A 29 -1.44 -9.83 15.37
C ASN A 29 -1.69 -10.34 13.94
N GLN A 30 -2.83 -9.97 13.38
CA GLN A 30 -3.22 -10.39 12.03
C GLN A 30 -2.62 -9.52 10.93
N GLY A 31 -1.69 -8.62 11.26
CA GLY A 31 -1.15 -7.63 10.33
C GLY A 31 -1.85 -6.28 10.41
N LEU A 32 -1.07 -5.23 10.18
CA LEU A 32 -1.50 -3.86 10.42
C LEU A 32 -2.69 -3.46 9.54
N PHE A 33 -2.81 -4.01 8.32
CA PHE A 33 -3.98 -3.77 7.48
C PHE A 33 -5.27 -4.24 8.17
N LYS A 34 -5.31 -5.48 8.66
CA LYS A 34 -6.50 -6.03 9.33
C LYS A 34 -6.77 -5.32 10.65
N GLU A 35 -5.74 -4.96 11.40
CA GLU A 35 -5.90 -4.19 12.65
C GLU A 35 -6.45 -2.78 12.40
N LEU A 36 -6.00 -2.09 11.35
CA LEU A 36 -6.56 -0.79 10.96
C LEU A 36 -8.00 -0.91 10.45
N VAL A 37 -8.36 -1.99 9.75
CA VAL A 37 -9.75 -2.26 9.38
C VAL A 37 -10.62 -2.46 10.63
N LYS A 38 -10.18 -3.28 11.59
CA LYS A 38 -10.89 -3.46 12.87
C LYS A 38 -11.01 -2.15 13.64
N PHE A 39 -9.97 -1.32 13.61
CA PHE A 39 -10.00 0.01 14.22
C PHE A 39 -11.04 0.91 13.54
N ALA A 40 -11.04 0.98 12.21
CA ALA A 40 -11.99 1.80 11.45
C ALA A 40 -13.45 1.38 11.67
N VAL A 41 -13.72 0.08 11.83
CA VAL A 41 -15.06 -0.48 12.12
C VAL A 41 -15.67 0.06 13.41
N LYS A 42 -14.86 0.52 14.37
CA LYS A 42 -15.37 1.14 15.61
C LYS A 42 -16.07 2.47 15.36
N TYR A 43 -15.71 3.16 14.27
CA TYR A 43 -16.19 4.51 13.96
C TYR A 43 -16.98 4.59 12.64
N ASP A 44 -16.92 3.56 11.79
CA ASP A 44 -17.61 3.52 10.51
C ASP A 44 -18.69 2.43 10.49
N THR A 45 -19.93 2.85 10.67
CA THR A 45 -21.10 1.95 10.69
C THR A 45 -21.34 1.25 9.37
N VAL A 46 -20.99 1.88 8.25
CA VAL A 46 -21.14 1.29 6.91
C VAL A 46 -20.11 0.18 6.71
N LEU A 47 -18.86 0.41 7.10
CA LEU A 47 -17.81 -0.60 7.07
C LEU A 47 -18.15 -1.75 8.03
N LYS A 48 -18.65 -1.45 9.23
CA LYS A 48 -19.12 -2.45 10.18
C LYS A 48 -20.20 -3.34 9.57
N LYS A 49 -21.26 -2.74 9.03
CA LYS A 49 -22.37 -3.45 8.38
C LYS A 49 -21.86 -4.34 7.24
N HIS A 50 -20.97 -3.81 6.40
CA HIS A 50 -20.37 -4.56 5.30
C HIS A 50 -19.59 -5.79 5.77
N LEU A 51 -18.85 -5.70 6.87
CA LEU A 51 -18.08 -6.83 7.37
C LEU A 51 -18.92 -7.86 8.13
N THR A 52 -20.03 -7.46 8.75
CA THR A 52 -20.90 -8.37 9.52
C THR A 52 -21.99 -9.03 8.67
N GLU A 53 -22.59 -8.26 7.76
CA GLU A 53 -23.75 -8.68 6.96
C GLU A 53 -23.40 -8.91 5.48
N GLY A 54 -22.19 -8.54 5.06
CA GLY A 54 -21.76 -8.70 3.68
C GLY A 54 -21.55 -10.17 3.27
N PRO A 55 -21.58 -10.45 1.96
CA PRO A 55 -21.24 -11.78 1.45
C PRO A 55 -19.83 -12.17 1.91
N LYS A 56 -19.65 -13.40 2.40
CA LYS A 56 -18.34 -13.90 2.90
C LYS A 56 -17.21 -13.74 1.87
N HIS A 57 -17.54 -13.81 0.57
CA HIS A 57 -16.58 -13.67 -0.53
C HIS A 57 -16.27 -12.21 -0.91
N ALA A 58 -16.96 -11.24 -0.30
CA ALA A 58 -16.86 -9.82 -0.62
C ALA A 58 -16.47 -8.97 0.60
N LEU A 59 -15.74 -9.55 1.57
CA LEU A 59 -15.26 -8.81 2.75
C LEU A 59 -14.02 -7.94 2.44
N TYR A 60 -13.34 -8.20 1.33
CA TYR A 60 -12.16 -7.47 0.85
C TYR A 60 -10.97 -7.38 1.83
N THR A 61 -10.91 -8.27 2.83
CA THR A 61 -9.85 -8.31 3.86
C THR A 61 -8.83 -9.43 3.69
N SER A 62 -9.04 -10.32 2.70
CA SER A 62 -8.13 -11.43 2.44
C SER A 62 -6.78 -10.95 1.92
N ASN A 63 -5.74 -11.76 2.12
CA ASN A 63 -4.42 -11.51 1.57
C ASN A 63 -4.45 -11.24 0.05
N ARG A 64 -5.24 -12.01 -0.72
CA ARG A 64 -5.41 -11.82 -2.16
C ARG A 64 -5.93 -10.43 -2.48
N ILE A 65 -7.01 -10.00 -1.83
CA ILE A 65 -7.58 -8.67 -2.09
C ILE A 65 -6.64 -7.56 -1.63
N GLN A 66 -5.90 -7.73 -0.53
CA GLN A 66 -4.86 -6.79 -0.14
C GLN A 66 -3.81 -6.60 -1.26
N ASN A 67 -3.38 -7.69 -1.92
CA ASN A 67 -2.48 -7.58 -3.08
C ASN A 67 -3.13 -6.86 -4.27
N ASP A 68 -4.41 -7.14 -4.54
CA ASP A 68 -5.15 -6.50 -5.64
C ASP A 68 -5.29 -4.98 -5.40
N LEU A 69 -5.54 -4.57 -4.16
CA LEU A 69 -5.58 -3.16 -3.76
C LEU A 69 -4.19 -2.50 -3.90
N ILE A 70 -3.14 -3.15 -3.43
CA ILE A 70 -1.75 -2.66 -3.58
C ILE A 70 -1.40 -2.48 -5.06
N SER A 71 -1.73 -3.48 -5.89
CA SER A 71 -1.47 -3.44 -7.33
C SER A 71 -2.26 -2.32 -8.02
N SER A 72 -3.51 -2.10 -7.61
CA SER A 72 -4.34 -1.03 -8.14
C SER A 72 -3.77 0.35 -7.80
N VAL A 73 -3.35 0.56 -6.54
CA VAL A 73 -2.69 1.80 -6.11
C VAL A 73 -1.36 1.99 -6.84
N HIS A 74 -0.55 0.93 -6.96
CA HIS A 74 0.70 0.94 -7.73
C HIS A 74 0.47 1.38 -9.18
N ASN A 75 -0.54 0.83 -9.85
CA ASN A 75 -0.84 1.16 -11.25
C ASN A 75 -1.16 2.65 -11.42
N VAL A 76 -2.01 3.21 -10.55
CA VAL A 76 -2.36 4.65 -10.61
C VAL A 76 -1.13 5.52 -10.33
N LEU A 77 -0.33 5.16 -9.33
CA LEU A 77 0.91 5.88 -9.01
C LEU A 77 1.90 5.82 -10.17
N LEU A 78 2.09 4.65 -10.78
CA LEU A 78 3.01 4.45 -11.89
C LEU A 78 2.57 5.22 -13.13
N GLN A 79 1.27 5.25 -13.45
CA GLN A 79 0.77 6.06 -14.56
C GLN A 79 1.01 7.55 -14.31
N THR A 80 0.70 8.02 -13.10
CA THR A 80 0.95 9.42 -12.70
C THR A 80 2.44 9.77 -12.79
N PHE A 81 3.31 8.88 -12.32
CA PHE A 81 4.75 9.02 -12.40
C PHE A 81 5.24 9.08 -13.85
N LYS A 82 4.79 8.16 -14.72
CA LYS A 82 5.13 8.16 -16.16
C LYS A 82 4.76 9.48 -16.83
N THR A 83 3.55 9.98 -16.60
CA THR A 83 3.11 11.28 -17.14
C THR A 83 3.98 12.44 -16.64
N ASN A 84 4.42 12.41 -15.38
CA ASN A 84 5.26 13.48 -14.84
C ASN A 84 6.70 13.45 -15.38
N VAL A 85 7.19 12.27 -15.79
CA VAL A 85 8.58 12.06 -16.22
C VAL A 85 8.75 12.15 -17.74
N GLN A 86 7.71 11.89 -18.53
CA GLN A 86 7.77 11.72 -19.98
C GLN A 86 8.57 12.81 -20.74
N ASP A 87 8.48 14.07 -20.33
CA ASP A 87 9.16 15.21 -20.97
C ASP A 87 10.04 16.00 -19.98
N SER A 88 10.56 15.33 -18.96
CA SER A 88 11.34 15.95 -17.88
C SER A 88 12.80 15.47 -17.94
N PHE A 89 13.73 16.37 -17.62
CA PHE A 89 15.10 15.94 -17.32
C PHE A 89 15.09 15.05 -16.07
N ILE A 90 15.76 13.90 -16.15
CA ILE A 90 15.88 12.95 -15.05
C ILE A 90 17.33 12.77 -14.61
N SER A 91 17.50 12.46 -13.34
CA SER A 91 18.73 11.92 -12.76
C SER A 91 18.40 10.58 -12.12
N ILE A 92 19.24 9.58 -12.37
CA ILE A 92 19.12 8.24 -11.80
C ILE A 92 20.29 8.05 -10.84
N LEU A 93 19.99 7.67 -9.61
CA LEU A 93 20.97 7.20 -8.63
C LEU A 93 20.73 5.71 -8.44
N ALA A 94 21.77 4.92 -8.61
CA ALA A 94 21.77 3.51 -8.30
C ALA A 94 22.79 3.28 -7.18
N ASP A 95 22.37 2.60 -6.13
CA ASP A 95 23.23 2.21 -5.01
C ASP A 95 23.06 0.72 -4.76
N GLU A 96 24.18 0.03 -4.56
CA GLU A 96 24.24 -1.41 -4.41
C GLU A 96 24.85 -1.77 -3.05
N THR A 97 24.20 -2.69 -2.34
CA THR A 97 24.69 -3.24 -1.08
C THR A 97 24.52 -4.75 -1.08
N SER A 98 25.47 -5.47 -0.50
CA SER A 98 25.32 -6.91 -0.25
C SER A 98 24.72 -7.15 1.13
N ASP A 99 23.79 -8.10 1.24
CA ASP A 99 23.25 -8.51 2.54
C ASP A 99 24.14 -9.57 3.22
N VAL A 100 23.77 -9.97 4.46
CA VAL A 100 24.49 -10.97 5.26
C VAL A 100 24.58 -12.33 4.55
N GLY A 101 23.64 -12.62 3.65
CA GLY A 101 23.62 -13.82 2.81
C GLY A 101 24.44 -13.70 1.53
N HIS A 102 25.18 -12.60 1.33
CA HIS A 102 25.91 -12.27 0.10
C HIS A 102 24.99 -12.10 -1.12
N HIS A 103 23.71 -11.77 -0.91
CA HIS A 103 22.82 -11.38 -2.00
C HIS A 103 22.98 -9.88 -2.25
N GLU A 104 23.24 -9.52 -3.51
CA GLU A 104 23.28 -8.14 -3.96
C GLU A 104 21.86 -7.56 -3.98
N GLN A 105 21.70 -6.38 -3.40
CA GLN A 105 20.48 -5.59 -3.43
C GLN A 105 20.78 -4.24 -4.05
N ILE A 106 20.08 -3.93 -5.15
CA ILE A 106 20.19 -2.65 -5.84
C ILE A 106 18.98 -1.77 -5.51
N SER A 107 19.25 -0.53 -5.14
CA SER A 107 18.25 0.52 -5.00
C SER A 107 18.38 1.52 -6.15
N ILE A 108 17.25 1.88 -6.77
CA ILE A 108 17.21 2.84 -7.88
C ILE A 108 16.31 4.00 -7.48
N ILE A 109 16.86 5.20 -7.50
CA ILE A 109 16.15 6.45 -7.23
C ILE A 109 16.10 7.27 -8.52
N VAL A 110 14.88 7.58 -8.98
CA VAL A 110 14.66 8.48 -10.11
C VAL A 110 14.25 9.86 -9.59
N ARG A 111 15.05 10.88 -9.89
CA ARG A 111 14.76 12.29 -9.60
C ARG A 111 14.38 13.01 -10.88
N TYR A 112 13.31 13.78 -10.86
CA TYR A 112 12.84 14.56 -12.01
C TYR A 112 12.33 15.93 -11.55
N LEU A 113 12.42 16.93 -12.42
CA LEU A 113 11.86 18.26 -12.17
C LEU A 113 10.40 18.31 -12.62
N THR A 114 9.48 18.62 -11.71
CA THR A 114 8.07 18.83 -12.09
C THR A 114 7.80 20.30 -12.36
N LYS A 115 7.06 20.58 -13.45
CA LYS A 115 6.60 21.95 -13.78
C LYS A 115 5.43 22.41 -12.91
N LYS A 116 4.80 21.50 -12.16
CA LYS A 116 3.71 21.83 -11.23
C LYS A 116 4.31 22.36 -9.92
N LYS A 117 3.94 23.59 -9.52
CA LYS A 117 4.19 24.07 -8.16
C LYS A 117 3.50 23.14 -7.17
N SER A 118 4.23 22.63 -6.19
CA SER A 118 3.62 21.99 -5.02
C SER A 118 2.74 23.03 -4.33
N ALA A 119 1.44 22.76 -4.22
CA ALA A 119 0.61 23.47 -3.26
C ALA A 119 1.13 23.06 -1.87
N ASN A 120 1.76 24.01 -1.19
CA ASN A 120 2.09 23.90 0.22
C ASN A 120 0.82 24.00 1.06
#